data_AF-Q0E7M7-F1
#
_entry.id   AF-Q0E7M7-F1
#
_cell.length_a   1.000
_cell.length_b   1.000
_cell.length_c   1.000
_cell.angle_alpha   90.00
_cell.angle_beta   90.00
_cell.angle_gamma   90.00
#
_symmetry.space_group_name_H-M   'P 1'
#
loop_
_entity.id
_entity.type
_entity.pdbx_description
1 polymer ?
#
loop_
_entity_poly.entity_id
_entity_poly.type
_entity_poly.pdbx_seq_one_letter_code
_entity_poly.pdbx_strand_id
1 'polypeptide(L)' 'VDPQKQYADVVIKVLPTQLIPDDNERKVLRVRLVMKEGVKYFDPVYLFDEGSTV' A
#
# COMPACT_ATOMS: atom_id res chain seq x y z
N VAL A 1 -7.08 -6.59 -16.06
CA VAL A 1 -7.37 -5.87 -14.79
C VAL A 1 -6.10 -5.29 -14.20
N ASP A 2 -4.98 -6.03 -14.13
CA ASP A 2 -3.71 -5.52 -13.55
C ASP A 2 -3.15 -4.24 -14.18
N PRO A 3 -3.18 -4.05 -15.53
CA PRO A 3 -2.71 -2.80 -16.14
C PRO A 3 -3.49 -1.56 -15.69
N GLN A 4 -4.74 -1.70 -15.23
CA GLN A 4 -5.53 -0.53 -14.82
C GLN A 4 -5.00 0.12 -13.54
N LYS A 5 -4.23 -0.61 -12.72
CA LYS A 5 -3.62 -0.09 -11.49
C LYS A 5 -2.69 1.09 -11.76
N GLN A 6 -2.11 1.18 -12.95
CA GLN A 6 -1.23 2.29 -13.33
C GLN A 6 -1.96 3.64 -13.43
N TYR A 7 -3.29 3.62 -13.57
CA TYR A 7 -4.12 4.82 -13.70
C TYR A 7 -4.79 5.22 -12.37
N ALA A 8 -4.66 4.41 -11.32
CA ALA A 8 -5.27 4.70 -10.03
C ALA A 8 -4.41 5.70 -9.25
N ASP A 9 -5.04 6.70 -8.63
CA ASP A 9 -4.36 7.62 -7.71
C ASP A 9 -4.05 6.94 -6.37
N VAL A 10 -4.81 5.91 -6.00
CA VAL A 10 -4.59 5.09 -4.80
C VAL A 10 -4.82 3.60 -5.11
N VAL A 11 -3.90 2.74 -4.66
CA VAL A 11 -4.01 1.29 -4.74
C VAL A 11 -3.81 0.66 -3.37
N ILE A 12 -4.80 -0.10 -2.90
CA ILE A 12 -4.68 -0.95 -1.71
C ILE A 12 -4.24 -2.35 -2.17
N LYS A 13 -3.01 -2.74 -1.83
CA LYS A 13 -2.44 -4.05 -2.15
C LYS A 13 -2.46 -4.95 -0.94
N VAL A 14 -3.24 -6.03 -1.00
CA VAL A 14 -3.35 -7.04 0.05
C VAL A 14 -2.38 -8.19 -0.25
N LEU A 15 -1.55 -8.53 0.72
CA LEU A 15 -0.54 -9.59 0.64
C LEU A 15 -0.63 -10.50 1.88
N PRO A 16 -0.12 -11.74 1.79
CA PRO A 16 0.12 -12.55 2.98
C PRO A 16 1.00 -11.81 3.99
N THR A 17 0.74 -12.04 5.28
CA THR A 17 1.58 -11.50 6.35
C THR A 17 3.00 -12.05 6.27
N GLN A 18 3.96 -11.32 6.83
CA GLN A 18 5.33 -11.78 7.05
C GLN A 18 5.64 -11.96 8.54
N LEU A 19 4.67 -11.67 9.42
CA LEU A 19 4.82 -11.77 10.86
C LEU A 19 4.64 -13.21 11.37
N ILE A 20 3.94 -14.05 10.61
CA ILE A 20 3.63 -15.44 10.95
C ILE A 20 4.21 -16.31 9.83
N PRO A 21 5.23 -17.14 10.10
CA PRO A 21 5.75 -18.10 9.13
C PRO A 21 4.67 -19.09 8.69
N ASP A 22 4.64 -19.40 7.40
CA ASP A 22 3.72 -20.40 6.80
C ASP A 22 2.23 -20.19 7.10
N ASP A 23 1.79 -18.93 7.26
CA ASP A 23 0.37 -18.61 7.48
C ASP A 23 -0.49 -19.01 6.28
N ASN A 24 -1.17 -20.15 6.44
CA ASN A 24 -2.12 -20.69 5.49
C ASN A 24 -3.56 -20.27 5.78
N GLU A 25 -3.85 -19.72 6.97
CA GLU A 25 -5.19 -19.26 7.35
C GLU A 25 -5.52 -17.91 6.73
N ARG A 26 -4.50 -17.07 6.47
CA ARG A 26 -4.62 -15.75 5.80
C ARG A 26 -5.59 -14.80 6.48
N LYS A 27 -5.75 -14.92 7.80
CA LYS A 27 -6.53 -13.98 8.62
C LYS A 27 -5.73 -12.71 8.94
N VAL A 28 -4.40 -12.83 9.02
CA VAL A 28 -3.49 -11.69 9.22
C VAL A 28 -2.90 -11.31 7.87
N LEU A 29 -3.04 -10.04 7.50
CA LEU A 29 -2.68 -9.56 6.17
C LEU A 29 -1.67 -8.43 6.25
N ARG A 30 -0.73 -8.43 5.31
CA ARG A 30 0.13 -7.27 5.07
C ARG A 30 -0.50 -6.43 3.97
N VAL A 31 -0.93 -5.23 4.32
CA VAL A 31 -1.57 -4.31 3.38
C VAL A 31 -0.62 -3.16 3.06
N ARG A 32 -0.49 -2.81 1.78
CA ARG A 32 0.23 -1.60 1.33
C ARG A 32 -0.77 -0.61 0.76
N LEU A 33 -0.72 0.62 1.23
CA LEU A 33 -1.41 1.77 0.63
C LEU A 33 -0.40 2.46 -0.31
N VAL A 34 -0.60 2.32 -1.62
CA VAL A 34 0.24 3.00 -2.62
C VAL A 34 -0.52 4.23 -3.10
N MET A 35 0.07 5.41 -2.93
CA MET A 35 -0.54 6.70 -3.24
C MET A 35 0.30 7.41 -4.30
N LYS A 36 -0.36 7.99 -5.30
CA LYS A 36 0.28 8.74 -6.36
C LYS A 36 0.59 10.15 -5.88
N GLU A 37 1.80 10.60 -6.13
CA GLU A 37 2.22 11.99 -5.85
C GLU A 37 1.75 12.95 -6.94
N GLY A 38 1.64 14.24 -6.60
CA GLY A 38 1.32 15.31 -7.55
C GLY A 38 -0.13 15.32 -8.06
N VAL A 39 -1.03 14.55 -7.44
CA VAL A 39 -2.46 14.59 -7.75
C VAL A 39 -3.06 15.85 -7.12
N LYS A 40 -3.71 16.67 -7.94
CA LYS A 40 -4.30 17.93 -7.48
C LYS A 40 -5.32 17.68 -6.37
N TYR A 41 -5.18 18.41 -5.26
CA TYR A 41 -6.03 18.29 -4.06
C TYR A 41 -5.93 16.95 -3.33
N PHE A 42 -4.81 16.24 -3.48
CA PHE A 42 -4.56 15.00 -2.79
C PHE A 42 -3.11 14.97 -2.26
N ASP A 43 -2.99 15.03 -0.94
CA ASP A 43 -1.72 14.94 -0.24
C ASP A 43 -1.56 13.52 0.33
N PRO A 44 -0.53 12.74 -0.07
CA PRO A 44 -0.30 11.40 0.43
C PRO A 44 -0.07 11.37 1.95
N VAL A 45 -0.59 10.35 2.63
CA VAL A 45 -0.29 10.17 4.05
C VAL A 45 1.14 9.65 4.25
N TYR A 46 1.82 10.13 5.27
CA TYR A 46 3.15 9.67 5.66
C TYR A 46 3.21 9.37 7.16
N LEU A 47 4.29 8.74 7.59
CA LEU A 47 4.57 8.45 8.99
C LEU A 47 5.92 9.08 9.38
N PHE A 48 5.90 9.89 10.46
CA PHE A 48 7.02 10.70 10.97
C PHE A 48 7.50 11.82 10.04
N ASP A 49 8.12 11.49 8.92
CA ASP A 49 8.78 12.46 8.03
C ASP A 49 8.47 12.13 6.57
N GLU A 50 7.97 13.12 5.84
CA GLU A 50 7.49 12.94 4.47
C GLU A 50 8.68 12.69 3.52
N GLY A 51 8.57 11.64 2.70
CA GLY A 51 9.61 11.25 1.73
C GLY A 51 10.76 10.43 2.31
N SER A 52 10.86 10.29 3.62
CA SER A 52 11.85 9.44 4.30
C SER A 52 11.41 7.97 4.34
N THR A 53 12.39 7.05 4.45
CA THR A 53 12.12 5.64 4.73
C THR A 53 12.22 5.39 6.23
N VAL A 54 11.14 4.86 6.81
CA VAL A 54 10.99 4.53 8.23
C VAL A 54 10.82 3.02 8.39
#